data_AF-A0A355TCC8-F1
#
_entry.id   AF-A0A355TCC8-F1
#
_cell.length_a   1.000
_cell.length_b   1.000
_cell.length_c   1.000
_cell.angle_alpha   90.00
_cell.angle_beta   90.00
_cell.angle_gamma   90.00
#
_symmetry.space_group_name_H-M   'P 1'
#
loop_
_entity.id
_entity.type
_entity.pdbx_description
1 polymer ?
#
loop_
_entity_poly.entity_id
_entity_poly.type
_entity_poly.pdbx_seq_one_letter_code
_entity_poly.pdbx_strand_id
1 'polypeptide(L)'
;MRTLFLFSLVLFSLAPLSLQAGQLSSMEGKGKWMSSECKAPVAPSSVPKDSETPANDLNTAVAAHNTFVEEAKVYMDCISKEAEHDAATMSQLIIDEASKKLMKMQNDIKKSEDSLPKKPEGQ
;
A
#
# COMPACT_ATOMS: atom_id res chain seq x y z
N MET A 1 38.49 12.12 -7.98
CA MET A 1 37.58 12.18 -6.81
C MET A 1 36.37 13.11 -6.97
N ARG A 2 36.35 14.08 -7.90
CA ARG A 2 35.16 14.96 -8.11
C ARG A 2 33.98 14.29 -8.82
N THR A 3 34.23 13.29 -9.67
CA THR A 3 33.19 12.62 -10.46
C THR A 3 32.38 11.59 -9.67
N LEU A 4 32.94 11.01 -8.59
CA LEU A 4 32.23 10.09 -7.69
C LEU A 4 31.16 10.80 -6.86
N PHE A 5 31.37 12.07 -6.51
CA PHE A 5 30.41 12.87 -5.75
C PHE A 5 29.12 13.14 -6.52
N LEU A 6 29.22 13.32 -7.86
CA LEU A 6 28.04 13.56 -8.69
C LEU A 6 27.19 12.31 -8.87
N PHE A 7 27.81 11.12 -8.90
CA PHE A 7 27.07 9.85 -9.00
C PHE A 7 26.31 9.50 -7.72
N SER A 8 26.86 9.80 -6.54
CA SER A 8 26.14 9.61 -5.26
C SER A 8 24.95 10.56 -5.09
N LEU A 9 24.99 11.76 -5.69
CA LEU A 9 23.87 12.71 -5.57
C LEU A 9 22.63 12.25 -6.37
N VAL A 10 22.83 11.60 -7.53
CA VAL A 10 21.75 11.07 -8.36
C VAL A 10 21.11 9.82 -7.74
N LEU A 11 21.87 9.03 -7.00
CA LEU A 11 21.35 7.86 -6.28
C LEU A 11 20.49 8.25 -5.07
N PHE A 12 20.75 9.39 -4.42
CA PHE A 12 19.94 9.87 -3.29
C PHE A 12 18.58 10.46 -3.73
N SER A 13 18.46 10.95 -4.97
CA SER A 13 17.16 11.41 -5.52
C SER A 13 16.20 10.29 -5.92
N LEU A 14 16.66 9.03 -5.89
CA LEU A 14 15.84 7.82 -6.10
C LEU A 14 15.40 7.18 -4.78
N ALA A 15 15.53 7.90 -3.65
CA ALA A 15 14.95 7.46 -2.40
C ALA A 15 13.47 7.11 -2.64
N PRO A 16 13.05 5.87 -2.38
CA PRO A 16 11.64 5.52 -2.50
C PRO A 16 10.89 6.46 -1.58
N LEU A 17 9.94 7.21 -2.15
CA LEU A 17 8.89 7.84 -1.36
C LEU A 17 8.38 6.75 -0.44
N SER A 18 8.65 6.90 0.85
CA SER A 18 8.20 5.98 1.88
C SER A 18 6.69 6.09 1.92
N LEU A 19 6.02 5.36 1.03
CA LEU A 19 4.58 5.19 1.02
C LEU A 19 4.19 4.63 2.38
N GLN A 20 3.51 5.44 3.18
CA GLN A 20 2.85 4.96 4.37
C GLN A 20 1.76 3.97 3.94
N ALA A 21 1.80 2.78 4.52
CA ALA A 21 0.80 1.74 4.28
C ALA A 21 -0.60 2.19 4.72
N GLY A 22 -1.62 1.72 4.01
CA GLY A 22 -3.01 2.01 4.35
C GLY A 22 -3.41 1.42 5.71
N GLN A 23 -4.43 2.00 6.34
CA GLN A 23 -4.96 1.51 7.60
C GLN A 23 -6.15 0.56 7.38
N LEU A 24 -6.08 -0.63 7.95
CA LEU A 24 -7.19 -1.59 7.95
C LEU A 24 -7.93 -1.53 9.29
N SER A 25 -9.20 -1.15 9.27
CA SER A 25 -10.09 -1.20 10.43
C SER A 25 -11.12 -2.32 10.26
N SER A 26 -11.46 -3.03 11.34
CA SER A 26 -12.50 -4.06 11.34
C SER A 26 -13.66 -3.60 12.21
N MET A 27 -14.76 -3.17 11.60
CA MET A 27 -16.03 -2.92 12.29
C MET A 27 -17.04 -3.98 11.83
N GLU A 28 -17.63 -4.70 12.78
CA GLU A 28 -18.77 -5.61 12.53
C GLU A 28 -18.54 -6.67 11.44
N GLY A 29 -17.34 -7.24 11.36
CA GLY A 29 -17.00 -8.27 10.37
C GLY A 29 -16.81 -7.74 8.94
N LYS A 30 -16.86 -6.42 8.74
CA LYS A 30 -16.47 -5.77 7.49
C LYS A 30 -15.14 -5.05 7.69
N GLY A 31 -14.11 -5.52 6.97
CA GLY A 31 -12.85 -4.81 6.87
C GLY A 31 -13.04 -3.54 6.06
N LYS A 32 -12.78 -2.38 6.66
CA LYS A 32 -12.70 -1.10 5.98
C LYS A 32 -11.23 -0.72 5.89
N TRP A 33 -10.70 -0.81 4.67
CA TRP A 33 -9.39 -0.26 4.33
C TRP A 33 -9.53 1.24 4.04
N MET A 34 -8.64 2.03 4.62
CA MET A 34 -8.53 3.47 4.37
C MET A 34 -7.10 3.79 3.96
N SER A 35 -6.96 4.42 2.80
CA SER A 35 -5.70 4.99 2.35
C SER A 35 -5.20 6.03 3.36
N SER A 36 -3.89 6.04 3.56
CA SER A 36 -3.22 7.00 4.45
C SER A 36 -2.69 8.25 3.71
N GLU A 37 -2.48 8.17 2.39
CA GLU A 37 -1.83 9.22 1.60
C GLU A 37 -2.64 9.75 0.41
N CYS A 38 -3.58 8.97 -0.14
CA CYS A 38 -4.33 9.35 -1.33
C CYS A 38 -5.54 10.23 -0.97
N LYS A 39 -5.57 11.45 -1.51
CA LYS A 39 -6.67 12.40 -1.30
C LYS A 39 -7.73 12.25 -2.39
N ALA A 40 -8.96 11.93 -1.99
CA ALA A 40 -10.08 11.90 -2.91
C ALA A 40 -10.35 13.31 -3.46
N PRO A 41 -10.57 13.46 -4.79
CA PRO A 41 -10.90 14.74 -5.38
C PRO A 41 -12.29 15.21 -4.94
N VAL A 42 -12.48 16.53 -4.91
CA VAL A 42 -13.76 17.13 -4.54
C VAL A 42 -14.60 17.31 -5.80
N ALA A 43 -15.81 16.76 -5.81
CA ALA A 43 -16.72 16.93 -6.92
C ALA A 43 -17.01 18.42 -7.15
N PRO A 44 -17.02 18.89 -8.41
CA PRO A 44 -17.25 20.30 -8.72
C PRO A 44 -18.67 20.70 -8.29
N SER A 45 -18.77 21.86 -7.64
CA SER A 45 -20.06 22.45 -7.28
C SER A 45 -20.84 22.84 -8.53
N SER A 46 -22.17 22.83 -8.46
CA SER A 46 -23.01 23.30 -9.57
C SER A 46 -22.70 24.76 -9.91
N VAL A 47 -22.46 25.04 -11.19
CA VAL A 47 -22.27 26.42 -11.69
C VAL A 47 -23.61 27.17 -11.58
N PRO A 48 -23.66 28.35 -10.95
CA PRO A 48 -24.85 29.19 -10.96
C PRO A 48 -25.23 29.54 -12.39
N LYS A 49 -26.50 29.36 -12.77
CA LYS A 49 -26.97 29.63 -14.13
C LYS A 49 -27.13 31.12 -14.36
N ASP A 50 -26.51 31.64 -15.41
CA ASP A 50 -26.80 32.94 -15.98
C ASP A 50 -27.68 32.77 -17.23
N SER A 51 -28.86 33.40 -17.24
CA SER A 51 -29.79 33.33 -18.37
C SER A 51 -29.24 33.97 -19.65
N GLU A 52 -28.25 34.85 -19.52
CA GLU A 52 -27.70 35.63 -20.64
C GLU A 52 -26.52 34.94 -21.34
N THR A 53 -25.84 33.97 -20.70
CA THR A 53 -24.66 33.30 -21.30
C THR A 53 -24.56 31.78 -21.10
N PRO A 54 -25.54 30.98 -21.61
CA PRO A 54 -25.55 29.52 -21.43
C PRO A 54 -24.28 28.80 -21.94
N ALA A 55 -23.64 29.33 -22.98
CA ALA A 55 -22.41 28.76 -23.52
C ALA A 55 -21.20 28.94 -22.58
N ASN A 56 -21.14 30.06 -21.86
CA ASN A 56 -20.07 30.33 -20.89
C ASN A 56 -20.22 29.45 -19.65
N ASP A 57 -21.46 29.26 -19.18
CA ASP A 57 -21.80 28.34 -18.10
C ASP A 57 -21.43 26.90 -18.45
N LEU A 58 -21.78 26.45 -19.66
CA LEU A 58 -21.46 25.10 -20.13
C LEU A 58 -19.95 24.89 -20.22
N ASN A 59 -19.20 25.83 -20.81
CA ASN A 59 -17.75 25.72 -20.90
C ASN A 59 -17.08 25.66 -19.52
N THR A 60 -17.57 26.47 -18.57
CA THR A 60 -17.09 26.47 -17.19
C THR A 60 -17.36 25.13 -16.50
N ALA A 61 -18.58 24.60 -16.65
CA ALA A 61 -18.96 23.31 -16.08
C ALA A 61 -18.14 22.15 -16.68
N VAL A 62 -17.91 22.15 -17.99
CA VAL A 62 -17.09 21.15 -18.67
C VAL A 62 -15.63 21.24 -18.24
N ALA A 63 -15.06 22.44 -18.11
CA ALA A 63 -13.69 22.61 -17.63
C ALA A 63 -13.52 22.09 -16.18
N ALA A 64 -14.46 22.40 -15.29
CA ALA A 64 -14.46 21.91 -13.92
C ALA A 64 -14.59 20.38 -13.86
N HIS A 65 -15.48 19.80 -14.68
CA HIS A 65 -15.64 18.36 -14.78
C HIS A 65 -14.38 17.67 -15.31
N ASN A 66 -13.75 18.20 -16.36
CA ASN A 66 -12.51 17.63 -16.91
C ASN A 66 -11.37 17.64 -15.88
N THR A 67 -11.27 18.72 -15.09
CA THR A 67 -10.30 18.82 -13.99
C THR A 67 -10.57 17.73 -12.95
N PHE A 68 -11.82 17.59 -12.51
CA PHE A 68 -12.21 16.54 -11.55
C PHE A 68 -11.92 15.13 -12.07
N VAL A 69 -12.21 14.85 -13.34
CA VAL A 69 -11.92 13.53 -13.93
C VAL A 69 -10.42 13.24 -13.93
N GLU A 70 -9.58 14.24 -14.22
CA GLU A 70 -8.14 14.06 -14.22
C GLU A 70 -7.59 13.82 -12.81
N GLU A 71 -8.05 14.60 -11.82
CA GLU A 71 -7.72 14.39 -10.42
C GLU A 71 -8.21 13.01 -9.92
N ALA A 72 -9.37 12.55 -10.39
CA ALA A 72 -9.89 11.22 -10.07
C ALA A 72 -9.02 10.09 -10.63
N LYS A 73 -8.47 10.23 -11.84
CA LYS A 73 -7.50 9.26 -12.37
C LYS A 73 -6.24 9.21 -11.52
N VAL A 74 -5.68 10.37 -11.18
CA VAL A 74 -4.50 10.46 -10.31
C VAL A 74 -4.76 9.81 -8.95
N TYR A 75 -5.95 10.04 -8.37
CA TYR A 75 -6.37 9.41 -7.13
C TYR A 75 -6.47 7.88 -7.27
N MET A 76 -7.08 7.36 -8.34
CA MET A 76 -7.19 5.91 -8.57
C MET A 76 -5.83 5.24 -8.78
N ASP A 77 -4.90 5.90 -9.48
CA ASP A 77 -3.53 5.43 -9.63
C ASP A 77 -2.79 5.39 -8.29
N CYS A 78 -3.00 6.40 -7.43
CA CYS A 78 -2.46 6.43 -6.08
C CYS A 78 -2.97 5.25 -5.24
N ILE A 79 -4.29 5.06 -5.18
CA ILE A 79 -4.94 3.98 -4.41
C ILE A 79 -4.48 2.62 -4.90
N SER A 80 -4.35 2.43 -6.21
CA SER A 80 -3.92 1.16 -6.78
C SER A 80 -2.49 0.81 -6.36
N LYS A 81 -1.57 1.78 -6.39
CA LYS A 81 -0.18 1.59 -5.94
C LYS A 81 -0.09 1.32 -4.44
N GLU A 82 -0.88 2.02 -3.63
CA GLU A 82 -0.91 1.76 -2.18
C GLU A 82 -1.44 0.36 -1.89
N ALA A 83 -2.50 -0.07 -2.57
CA ALA A 83 -3.04 -1.42 -2.42
C ALA A 83 -2.04 -2.52 -2.84
N GLU A 84 -1.30 -2.32 -3.92
CA GLU A 84 -0.22 -3.23 -4.33
C GLU A 84 0.89 -3.33 -3.27
N HIS A 85 1.30 -2.19 -2.72
CA HIS A 85 2.31 -2.13 -1.67
C HIS A 85 1.84 -2.82 -0.38
N ASP A 86 0.60 -2.56 0.04
CA ASP A 86 -0.02 -3.18 1.21
C ASP A 86 -0.13 -4.70 1.04
N ALA A 87 -0.55 -5.18 -0.14
CA ALA A 87 -0.65 -6.60 -0.44
C ALA A 87 0.70 -7.31 -0.41
N ALA A 88 1.75 -6.70 -0.98
CA ALA A 88 3.11 -7.22 -0.94
C ALA A 88 3.64 -7.29 0.50
N THR A 89 3.42 -6.23 1.27
CA THR A 89 3.83 -6.14 2.68
C THR A 89 3.12 -7.19 3.54
N MET A 90 1.80 -7.34 3.40
CA MET A 90 1.04 -8.37 4.10
C MET A 90 1.51 -9.78 3.73
N SER A 91 1.74 -10.04 2.44
CA SER A 91 2.21 -11.35 1.97
C SER A 91 3.56 -11.70 2.62
N GLN A 92 4.50 -10.76 2.67
CA GLN A 92 5.79 -10.97 3.32
C GLN A 92 5.64 -11.23 4.82
N LEU A 93 4.80 -10.45 5.52
CA LEU A 93 4.53 -10.65 6.95
C LEU A 93 3.94 -12.04 7.24
N ILE A 94 3.03 -12.53 6.41
CA ILE A 94 2.45 -13.88 6.53
C ILE A 94 3.52 -14.95 6.34
N ILE A 95 4.37 -14.81 5.32
CA ILE A 95 5.46 -15.76 5.05
C ILE A 95 6.46 -15.80 6.21
N ASP A 96 6.83 -14.63 6.74
CA ASP A 96 7.76 -14.52 7.87
C ASP A 96 7.18 -15.17 9.14
N GLU A 97 5.91 -14.92 9.42
CA GLU A 97 5.21 -15.51 10.57
C GLU A 97 5.05 -17.04 10.43
N ALA A 98 4.70 -17.51 9.23
CA ALA A 98 4.62 -18.95 8.94
C ALA A 98 6.00 -19.61 9.09
N SER A 99 7.06 -18.98 8.59
CA SER A 99 8.44 -19.47 8.69
C SER A 99 8.90 -19.55 10.15
N LYS A 100 8.61 -18.53 10.96
CA LYS A 100 8.88 -18.56 12.41
C LYS A 100 8.17 -19.70 13.11
N LYS A 101 6.89 -19.94 12.80
CA LYS A 101 6.12 -21.07 13.36
C LYS A 101 6.71 -22.42 12.93
N LEU A 102 7.11 -22.57 11.68
CA LEU A 102 7.75 -23.79 11.17
C LEU A 102 9.10 -24.06 11.88
N MET A 103 9.95 -23.04 12.02
CA MET A 103 11.22 -23.17 12.75
C MET A 103 11.01 -23.56 14.22
N LYS A 104 9.99 -22.98 14.87
CA LYS A 104 9.62 -23.34 16.24
C LYS A 104 9.21 -24.81 16.34
N MET A 105 8.31 -25.27 15.47
CA MET A 105 7.89 -26.67 15.43
C MET A 105 9.07 -27.62 15.17
N GLN A 106 9.97 -27.26 14.26
CA GLN A 106 11.16 -28.07 13.98
C GLN A 106 12.08 -28.19 15.20
N ASN A 107 12.27 -27.10 15.96
CA ASN A 107 13.07 -27.13 17.19
C ASN A 107 12.39 -27.95 18.28
N ASP A 108 11.07 -27.86 18.40
CA ASP A 108 10.29 -28.65 19.37
C ASP A 108 10.38 -30.15 19.04
N ILE A 109 10.33 -30.54 17.76
CA ILE A 109 10.52 -31.93 17.30
C ILE A 109 11.92 -32.42 17.67
N LYS A 110 12.98 -31.69 17.33
CA LYS A 110 14.36 -32.08 17.67
C LYS A 110 14.56 -32.27 19.17
N LYS A 111 14.02 -31.34 19.97
CA LYS A 111 14.07 -31.44 21.44
C LYS A 111 13.32 -32.67 21.95
N SER A 112 12.20 -33.04 21.32
CA SER A 112 11.48 -34.26 21.67
C SER A 112 12.25 -35.53 21.30
N GLU A 113 12.94 -35.55 20.16
CA GLU A 113 13.81 -36.67 19.74
C GLU A 113 14.98 -36.88 20.71
N ASP A 114 15.63 -35.79 21.14
CA ASP A 114 16.73 -35.84 22.12
C ASP A 114 16.29 -36.35 23.51
N SER A 115 14.99 -36.24 23.82
CA SER A 115 14.41 -36.69 25.09
C SER A 115 13.90 -38.13 25.07
N LEU A 116 13.93 -38.83 23.94
CA LEU A 116 13.55 -40.23 23.86
C LEU A 116 14.63 -41.13 24.49
N PRO A 117 14.24 -42.14 25.31
CA PRO A 117 15.20 -43.05 25.91
C PRO A 117 15.94 -43.83 24.81
N LYS A 118 17.27 -43.74 24.80
CA LYS A 118 18.10 -44.53 23.87
C LYS A 118 17.79 -46.01 24.09
N LYS A 119 17.33 -46.68 23.03
CA LYS A 119 17.12 -48.12 23.02
C LYS A 119 18.45 -48.77 23.43
N PRO A 120 18.50 -49.63 24.46
CA PRO A 120 19.72 -50.33 24.80
C PRO A 120 20.12 -51.17 23.59
N GLU A 121 21.26 -50.84 22.99
CA GLU A 121 21.88 -51.68 21.97
C GLU A 121 22.25 -53.01 22.63
N GLY A 122 21.92 -54.10 21.95
CA GLY A 122 21.74 -55.45 22.50
C GLY A 122 22.81 -55.93 23.48
N GLN A 123 22.33 -56.63 24.51
CA GLN A 123 23.02 -57.77 25.13
C GLN A 123 22.46 -59.06 24.53
#